data_AF-W8RSF1-F1
#
_entry.id   AF-W8RSF1-F1
#
_cell.length_a   1.000
_cell.length_b   1.000
_cell.length_c   1.000
_cell.angle_alpha   90.00
_cell.angle_beta   90.00
_cell.angle_gamma   90.00
#
_symmetry.space_group_name_H-M   'P 1'
#
loop_
_entity.id
_entity.type
_entity.pdbx_description
1 polymer ?
#
loop_
_entity_poly.entity_id
_entity_poly.type
_entity_poly.pdbx_seq_one_letter_code
_entity_poly.pdbx_strand_id
1 'polypeptide(L)'
;MRPLLASVAILLLGGGLLQLWTVPTLRQMAGGAALLDTRIAGYDLAAVSTYLTALGPEGRRFYIGPERMADTIFPIGLLGVLGFGTVLALRPVAPRLAPLAALPAVIYFALDMAENAVVARLMMQGPDALRPEAVARASLLTLWKFRLVGAACVVLISALGFAVFHARRGRR
;
A
#
# COMPACT_ATOMS: atom_id res chain seq x y z
N MET A 1 19.69 4.97 -12.26
CA MET A 1 18.53 5.87 -12.51
C MET A 1 17.56 5.32 -13.56
N ARG A 2 17.98 4.96 -14.78
CA ARG A 2 17.11 4.33 -15.79
C ARG A 2 16.23 3.17 -15.29
N PRO A 3 16.75 2.17 -14.55
CA PRO A 3 15.92 1.07 -14.05
C PRO A 3 14.89 1.53 -12.99
N LEU A 4 15.25 2.48 -12.11
CA LEU A 4 14.33 3.04 -11.11
C LEU A 4 13.16 3.78 -11.79
N LEU A 5 13.44 4.56 -12.85
CA LEU A 5 12.40 5.25 -13.60
C LEU A 5 11.45 4.28 -14.30
N ALA A 6 11.97 3.19 -14.86
CA ALA A 6 11.14 2.13 -15.44
C ALA A 6 10.26 1.46 -14.37
N SER A 7 10.81 1.16 -13.19
CA SER A 7 10.04 0.61 -12.06
C SER A 7 8.93 1.56 -11.59
N VAL A 8 9.20 2.86 -11.51
CA VAL A 8 8.19 3.87 -11.18
C VAL A 8 7.09 3.90 -12.24
N ALA A 9 7.45 3.91 -13.53
CA ALA A 9 6.48 3.92 -14.61
C ALA A 9 5.58 2.67 -14.59
N ILE A 10 6.16 1.48 -14.41
CA ILE A 10 5.43 0.21 -14.29
C ILE A 10 4.47 0.27 -13.09
N LEU A 11 4.93 0.78 -11.94
CA LEU A 11 4.11 0.91 -10.74
C LEU A 11 2.94 1.89 -10.95
N LEU A 12 3.18 3.03 -11.60
CA LEU A 12 2.13 4.00 -11.91
C LEU A 12 1.10 3.44 -12.90
N LEU A 13 1.54 2.71 -13.92
CA LEU A 13 0.66 2.01 -14.85
C LEU A 13 -0.17 0.94 -14.15
N GLY A 14 0.47 0.12 -13.30
CA GLY A 14 -0.21 -0.90 -12.50
C GLY A 14 -1.24 -0.29 -11.55
N GLY A 15 -0.86 0.73 -10.78
CA GLY A 15 -1.79 1.44 -9.89
C GLY A 15 -2.91 2.15 -10.64
N GLY A 16 -2.64 2.70 -11.82
CA GLY A 16 -3.64 3.29 -12.71
C GLY A 16 -4.67 2.26 -13.17
N LEU A 17 -4.22 1.04 -13.52
CA LEU A 17 -5.12 -0.05 -13.89
C LEU A 17 -6.07 -0.42 -12.74
N LEU A 18 -5.59 -0.47 -11.50
CA LEU A 18 -6.43 -0.72 -10.32
C LEU A 18 -7.49 0.36 -10.13
N GLN A 19 -7.08 1.63 -10.23
CA GLN A 19 -7.97 2.78 -10.08
C GLN A 19 -9.02 2.91 -11.19
N LEU A 20 -8.80 2.27 -12.35
CA LEU A 20 -9.71 2.29 -13.49
C LEU A 20 -10.54 1.01 -13.62
N TRP A 21 -10.18 -0.06 -12.93
CA TRP A 21 -10.86 -1.35 -13.05
C TRP A 21 -11.50 -1.81 -11.74
N THR A 22 -10.72 -2.24 -10.75
CA THR A 22 -11.24 -2.93 -9.57
C THR A 22 -11.87 -1.96 -8.58
N VAL A 23 -11.20 -0.84 -8.31
CA VAL A 23 -11.69 0.22 -7.40
C VAL A 23 -13.06 0.79 -7.81
N PRO A 24 -13.29 1.23 -9.07
CA PRO A 24 -14.60 1.77 -9.45
C PRO A 24 -15.69 0.71 -9.39
N THR A 25 -15.39 -0.54 -9.76
CA THR A 25 -16.33 -1.67 -9.70
C THR A 25 -16.76 -1.94 -8.25
N LEU A 26 -15.81 -2.07 -7.33
CA LEU A 26 -16.09 -2.30 -5.91
C LEU A 26 -16.81 -1.11 -5.27
N ARG A 27 -16.45 0.13 -5.63
CA ARG A 27 -17.17 1.33 -5.19
C ARG A 27 -18.62 1.33 -5.65
N GLN A 28 -18.88 0.96 -6.90
CA GLN A 28 -20.25 0.88 -7.41
C GLN A 28 -21.05 -0.18 -6.63
N MET A 29 -20.48 -1.37 -6.41
CA MET A 29 -21.11 -2.43 -5.62
C MET A 29 -21.32 -2.03 -4.15
N ALA A 30 -20.44 -1.19 -3.59
CA ALA A 30 -20.54 -0.70 -2.21
C ALA A 30 -21.36 0.61 -2.07
N GLY A 31 -22.17 0.97 -3.07
CA GLY A 31 -23.01 2.19 -3.02
C GLY A 31 -22.21 3.50 -2.97
N GLY A 32 -21.03 3.52 -3.56
CA GLY A 32 -20.10 4.65 -3.59
C GLY A 32 -19.11 4.69 -2.42
N ALA A 33 -19.24 3.81 -1.43
CA ALA A 33 -18.32 3.76 -0.29
C ALA A 33 -16.89 3.39 -0.73
N ALA A 34 -15.89 4.06 -0.15
CA ALA A 34 -14.49 3.73 -0.38
C ALA A 34 -14.14 2.34 0.17
N LEU A 35 -13.24 1.64 -0.51
CA LEU A 35 -12.69 0.36 -0.07
C LEU A 35 -11.99 0.54 1.28
N LEU A 36 -12.04 -0.50 2.13
CA LEU A 36 -11.57 -0.42 3.52
C LEU A 36 -10.10 0.01 3.62
N ASP A 37 -9.24 -0.59 2.80
CA ASP A 37 -7.80 -0.39 2.75
C ASP A 37 -7.38 0.99 2.23
N THR A 38 -8.29 1.73 1.59
CA THR A 38 -8.10 3.12 1.12
C THR A 38 -8.55 4.19 2.13
N ARG A 39 -9.15 3.80 3.26
CA ARG A 39 -9.66 4.72 4.29
C ARG A 39 -8.52 5.20 5.20
N ILE A 40 -7.86 6.28 4.79
CA ILE A 40 -6.67 6.85 5.45
C ILE A 40 -6.85 7.21 6.93
N ALA A 41 -8.08 7.44 7.38
CA ALA A 41 -8.42 7.79 8.76
C ALA A 41 -8.83 6.56 9.61
N GLY A 42 -8.80 5.36 9.03
CA GLY A 42 -9.34 4.16 9.66
C GLY A 42 -10.86 4.06 9.53
N TYR A 43 -11.43 3.10 10.27
CA TYR A 43 -12.85 2.76 10.26
C TYR A 43 -13.22 1.93 11.49
N ASP A 44 -14.50 1.89 11.82
CA ASP A 44 -15.05 1.14 12.94
C ASP A 44 -15.92 -0.05 12.48
N LEU A 45 -16.46 -0.78 13.46
CA LEU A 45 -17.30 -1.95 13.22
C LEU A 45 -18.56 -1.61 12.42
N ALA A 46 -19.22 -0.49 12.74
CA ALA A 46 -20.43 -0.06 12.06
C ALA A 46 -20.15 0.23 10.58
N ALA A 47 -19.07 0.96 10.30
CA ALA A 47 -18.66 1.28 8.94
C ALA A 47 -18.27 0.04 8.12
N VAL A 48 -17.69 -0.99 8.74
CA VAL A 48 -17.41 -2.28 8.07
C VAL A 48 -18.70 -3.06 7.84
N SER A 49 -19.59 -3.14 8.82
CA SER A 49 -20.88 -3.81 8.66
C SER A 49 -21.68 -3.21 7.52
N THR A 50 -21.85 -1.88 7.50
CA THR A 50 -22.55 -1.18 6.41
C THR A 50 -21.89 -1.42 5.07
N TYR A 51 -20.56 -1.38 5.00
CA TYR A 51 -19.82 -1.63 3.77
C TYR A 51 -20.02 -3.05 3.24
N LEU A 52 -19.88 -4.08 4.10
CA LEU A 52 -20.06 -5.47 3.70
C LEU A 52 -21.50 -5.81 3.33
N THR A 53 -22.48 -5.19 4.00
CA THR A 53 -23.89 -5.31 3.63
C THR A 53 -24.15 -4.71 2.25
N ALA A 54 -23.65 -3.49 1.98
CA ALA A 54 -23.80 -2.84 0.67
C ALA A 54 -23.13 -3.66 -0.44
N LEU A 55 -21.90 -4.13 -0.18
CA LEU A 55 -21.09 -4.88 -1.14
C LEU A 55 -21.74 -6.22 -1.55
N GLY A 56 -22.52 -6.83 -0.65
CA GLY A 56 -23.22 -8.08 -0.89
C GLY A 56 -22.29 -9.29 -1.15
N PRO A 57 -22.84 -10.48 -1.46
CA PRO A 57 -22.04 -11.66 -1.74
C PRO A 57 -21.18 -11.53 -3.01
N GLU A 58 -21.70 -10.85 -4.04
CA GLU A 58 -21.01 -10.69 -5.33
C GLU A 58 -19.78 -9.79 -5.19
N GLY A 59 -19.91 -8.61 -4.59
CA GLY A 59 -18.78 -7.71 -4.40
C GLY A 59 -17.73 -8.29 -3.45
N ARG A 60 -18.13 -9.09 -2.45
CA ARG A 60 -17.18 -9.82 -1.60
C ARG A 60 -16.39 -10.87 -2.39
N ARG A 61 -17.04 -11.60 -3.32
CA ARG A 61 -16.36 -12.55 -4.22
C ARG A 61 -15.41 -11.83 -5.18
N PHE A 62 -15.84 -10.69 -5.73
CA PHE A 62 -14.99 -9.84 -6.56
C PHE A 62 -13.77 -9.34 -5.78
N TYR A 63 -13.94 -8.94 -4.51
CA TYR A 63 -12.81 -8.58 -3.67
C TYR A 63 -11.84 -9.75 -3.48
N ILE A 64 -12.33 -10.92 -3.09
CA ILE A 64 -11.48 -12.10 -2.80
C ILE A 64 -10.72 -12.61 -4.03
N GLY A 65 -11.22 -12.37 -5.24
CA GLY A 65 -10.57 -12.72 -6.50
C GLY A 65 -9.62 -11.62 -7.00
N PRO A 66 -10.05 -10.83 -8.02
CA PRO A 66 -9.18 -9.88 -8.69
C PRO A 66 -8.60 -8.81 -7.77
N GLU A 67 -9.38 -8.23 -6.85
CA GLU A 67 -8.86 -7.14 -6.02
C GLU A 67 -7.80 -7.62 -5.04
N ARG A 68 -8.03 -8.75 -4.35
CA ARG A 68 -7.03 -9.29 -3.44
C ARG A 68 -5.72 -9.64 -4.15
N MET A 69 -5.80 -10.12 -5.39
CA MET A 69 -4.61 -10.38 -6.20
C MET A 69 -3.85 -9.07 -6.48
N ALA A 70 -4.58 -8.00 -6.84
CA ALA A 70 -4.02 -6.67 -7.01
C ALA A 70 -3.39 -6.12 -5.72
N ASP A 71 -4.12 -6.16 -4.59
CA ASP A 71 -3.67 -5.77 -3.26
C ASP A 71 -2.40 -6.52 -2.82
N THR A 72 -2.19 -7.74 -3.33
CA THR A 72 -0.98 -8.52 -3.03
C THR A 72 0.21 -8.13 -3.91
N ILE A 73 -0.03 -7.88 -5.20
CA ILE A 73 1.04 -7.61 -6.18
C ILE A 73 1.55 -6.17 -6.08
N PHE A 74 0.65 -5.21 -5.91
CA PHE A 74 1.00 -3.78 -5.93
C PHE A 74 2.07 -3.41 -4.88
N PRO A 75 1.97 -3.85 -3.61
CA PRO A 75 2.96 -3.52 -2.58
C PRO A 75 4.35 -4.12 -2.85
N ILE A 76 4.46 -5.21 -3.61
CA ILE A 76 5.76 -5.77 -4.03
C ILE A 76 6.49 -4.77 -4.93
N GLY A 77 5.78 -4.21 -5.91
CA GLY A 77 6.30 -3.16 -6.77
C GLY A 77 6.68 -1.90 -5.97
N LEU A 78 5.83 -1.52 -5.02
CA LEU A 78 6.07 -0.36 -4.16
C LEU A 78 7.30 -0.56 -3.26
N LEU A 79 7.53 -1.77 -2.73
CA LEU A 79 8.74 -2.11 -2.00
C LEU A 79 10.00 -2.01 -2.89
N GLY A 80 9.90 -2.43 -4.15
CA GLY A 80 10.97 -2.26 -5.13
C GLY A 80 11.32 -0.79 -5.37
N VAL A 81 10.31 0.06 -5.57
CA VAL A 81 10.53 1.50 -5.81
C VAL A 81 11.02 2.21 -4.56
N LEU A 82 10.32 2.06 -3.43
CA LEU A 82 10.60 2.81 -2.21
C LEU A 82 11.77 2.23 -1.41
N GLY A 83 11.81 0.91 -1.23
CA GLY A 83 12.85 0.24 -0.46
C GLY A 83 14.15 0.12 -1.26
N PHE A 84 14.12 -0.62 -2.36
CA PHE A 84 15.31 -0.85 -3.16
C PHE A 84 15.81 0.41 -3.87
N GLY A 85 14.91 1.29 -4.33
CA GLY A 85 15.28 2.61 -4.84
C GLY A 85 16.04 3.47 -3.82
N THR A 86 15.62 3.47 -2.56
CA THR A 86 16.31 4.19 -1.47
C THR A 86 17.72 3.61 -1.25
N VAL A 87 17.84 2.28 -1.19
CA VAL A 87 19.14 1.61 -1.03
C VAL A 87 20.07 2.00 -2.18
N LEU A 88 19.60 1.92 -3.43
CA LEU A 88 20.40 2.26 -4.60
C LEU A 88 20.84 3.73 -4.62
N ALA A 89 19.96 4.64 -4.19
CA ALA A 89 20.27 6.06 -4.11
C ALA A 89 21.37 6.35 -3.07
N LEU A 90 21.28 5.76 -1.87
CA LEU A 90 22.21 6.05 -0.78
C LEU A 90 23.49 5.21 -0.82
N ARG A 91 23.50 4.02 -1.43
CA ARG A 91 24.65 3.10 -1.38
C ARG A 91 25.99 3.72 -1.78
N PRO A 92 26.10 4.59 -2.82
CA PRO A 92 27.37 5.19 -3.20
C PRO A 92 27.93 6.22 -2.19
N VAL A 93 27.07 6.81 -1.35
CA VAL A 93 27.43 7.94 -0.48
C VAL A 93 27.31 7.63 1.01
N ALA A 94 26.45 6.69 1.39
CA ALA A 94 26.17 6.30 2.77
C ALA A 94 25.80 4.79 2.85
N PRO A 95 26.72 3.87 2.51
CA PRO A 95 26.41 2.44 2.35
C PRO A 95 25.88 1.76 3.61
N ARG A 96 26.29 2.21 4.80
CA ARG A 96 25.81 1.67 6.09
C ARG A 96 24.40 2.15 6.44
N LEU A 97 24.01 3.35 6.01
CA LEU A 97 22.68 3.92 6.26
C LEU A 97 21.65 3.49 5.21
N ALA A 98 22.09 3.15 4.00
CA ALA A 98 21.23 2.73 2.90
C ALA A 98 20.19 1.65 3.27
N PRO A 99 20.55 0.51 3.92
CA PRO A 99 19.55 -0.49 4.31
C PRO A 99 18.62 -0.01 5.45
N LEU A 100 19.14 0.77 6.40
CA LEU A 100 18.33 1.32 7.50
C LEU A 100 17.29 2.32 7.00
N ALA A 101 17.65 3.15 6.01
CA ALA A 101 16.75 4.10 5.38
C ALA A 101 15.59 3.42 4.64
N ALA A 102 15.74 2.16 4.21
CA ALA A 102 14.68 1.41 3.56
C ALA A 102 13.66 0.77 4.52
N LEU A 103 13.92 0.79 5.84
CA LEU A 103 13.05 0.15 6.84
C LEU A 103 11.58 0.60 6.77
N PRO A 104 11.24 1.90 6.60
CA PRO A 104 9.84 2.31 6.48
C PRO A 104 9.09 1.61 5.34
N ALA A 105 9.76 1.39 4.19
CA ALA A 105 9.17 0.69 3.05
C ALA A 105 8.97 -0.82 3.32
N VAL A 106 9.94 -1.45 4.01
CA VAL A 106 9.85 -2.86 4.41
C VAL A 106 8.72 -3.09 5.42
N ILE A 107 8.62 -2.21 6.42
CA ILE A 107 7.57 -2.29 7.45
C ILE A 107 6.21 -1.99 6.81
N TYR A 108 6.11 -0.98 5.93
CA TYR A 108 4.90 -0.75 5.13
C TYR A 108 4.44 -2.02 4.43
N PHE A 109 5.33 -2.67 3.67
CA PHE A 109 5.01 -3.88 2.93
C PHE A 109 4.46 -4.97 3.86
N ALA A 110 5.10 -5.20 5.01
CA ALA A 110 4.63 -6.17 5.99
C ALA A 110 3.24 -5.82 6.56
N LEU A 111 2.99 -4.55 6.88
CA LEU A 111 1.69 -4.11 7.39
C LEU A 111 0.58 -4.19 6.34
N ASP A 112 0.88 -3.84 5.10
CA ASP A 112 -0.08 -3.91 4.00
C ASP A 112 -0.47 -5.38 3.71
N MET A 113 0.50 -6.30 3.62
CA MET A 113 0.21 -7.73 3.51
C MET A 113 -0.62 -8.28 4.67
N ALA A 114 -0.31 -7.84 5.90
CA ALA A 114 -1.08 -8.23 7.08
C ALA A 114 -2.51 -7.68 7.04
N GLU A 115 -2.70 -6.45 6.55
CA GLU A 115 -4.00 -5.80 6.43
C GLU A 115 -4.86 -6.50 5.39
N ASN A 116 -4.32 -6.74 4.20
CA ASN A 116 -5.01 -7.47 3.11
C ASN A 116 -5.47 -8.85 3.58
N ALA A 117 -4.66 -9.54 4.40
CA ALA A 117 -5.03 -10.82 5.00
C ALA A 117 -6.17 -10.70 6.03
N VAL A 118 -6.25 -9.61 6.80
CA VAL A 118 -7.37 -9.36 7.72
C VAL A 118 -8.61 -8.99 6.93
N VAL A 119 -8.52 -8.07 5.98
CA VAL A 119 -9.65 -7.64 5.13
C VAL A 119 -10.24 -8.82 4.37
N ALA A 120 -9.41 -9.68 3.77
CA ALA A 120 -9.88 -10.91 3.13
C ALA A 120 -10.69 -11.80 4.09
N ARG A 121 -10.28 -11.92 5.37
CA ARG A 121 -11.07 -12.66 6.37
C ARG A 121 -12.41 -12.00 6.66
N LEU A 122 -12.46 -10.67 6.80
CA LEU A 122 -13.71 -9.93 6.98
C LEU A 122 -14.67 -10.16 5.81
N MET A 123 -14.15 -10.17 4.58
CA MET A 123 -14.93 -10.41 3.36
C MET A 123 -15.50 -11.84 3.30
N MET A 124 -14.71 -12.84 3.70
CA MET A 124 -15.17 -14.23 3.78
C MET A 124 -16.23 -14.43 4.88
N GLN A 125 -16.07 -13.77 6.02
CA GLN A 125 -17.03 -13.82 7.14
C GLN A 125 -18.36 -13.16 6.79
N GLY A 126 -18.33 -12.01 6.11
CA GLY A 126 -19.52 -11.22 5.84
C GLY A 126 -20.00 -10.42 7.06
N PRO A 127 -21.11 -9.65 6.90
CA PRO A 127 -21.56 -8.70 7.91
C PRO A 127 -22.04 -9.35 9.22
N ASP A 128 -22.60 -10.56 9.15
CA ASP A 128 -23.27 -11.20 10.31
C ASP A 128 -22.31 -11.83 11.32
N ALA A 129 -21.05 -12.06 10.93
CA ALA A 129 -20.04 -12.75 11.74
C ALA A 129 -18.81 -11.88 12.03
N LEU A 130 -18.97 -10.56 12.02
CA LEU A 130 -17.90 -9.62 12.30
C LEU A 130 -17.48 -9.65 13.77
N ARG A 131 -16.16 -9.67 13.99
CA ARG A 131 -15.57 -9.53 15.32
C ARG A 131 -14.98 -8.12 15.48
N PRO A 132 -15.32 -7.37 16.55
CA PRO A 132 -14.81 -6.01 16.78
C PRO A 132 -13.29 -5.93 16.75
N GLU A 133 -12.59 -6.93 17.29
CA GLU A 133 -11.13 -6.96 17.39
C GLU A 133 -10.49 -7.13 16.00
N ALA A 134 -11.12 -7.89 15.11
CA ALA A 134 -10.63 -8.08 13.75
C ALA A 134 -10.76 -6.78 12.93
N VAL A 135 -11.87 -6.05 13.11
CA VAL A 135 -12.08 -4.74 12.49
C VAL A 135 -11.09 -3.72 13.02
N ALA A 136 -10.94 -3.63 14.34
CA ALA A 136 -9.98 -2.71 14.96
C ALA A 136 -8.55 -2.98 14.49
N ARG A 137 -8.15 -4.26 14.38
CA ARG A 137 -6.85 -4.65 13.84
C ARG A 137 -6.67 -4.22 12.38
N ALA A 138 -7.67 -4.46 11.53
CA ALA A 138 -7.62 -4.04 10.12
C ALA A 138 -7.43 -2.52 10.02
N SER A 139 -8.27 -1.75 10.72
CA SER A 139 -8.17 -0.29 10.75
C SER A 139 -6.83 0.23 11.27
N LEU A 140 -6.27 -0.38 12.33
CA LEU A 140 -4.96 0.01 12.84
C LEU A 140 -3.85 -0.24 11.81
N LEU A 141 -3.91 -1.35 11.09
CA LEU A 141 -2.95 -1.65 10.02
C LEU A 141 -3.10 -0.65 8.86
N THR A 142 -4.33 -0.30 8.46
CA THR A 142 -4.60 0.74 7.45
C THR A 142 -3.99 2.10 7.87
N LEU A 143 -4.16 2.51 9.13
CA LEU A 143 -3.57 3.75 9.64
C LEU A 143 -2.04 3.75 9.57
N TRP A 144 -1.40 2.68 10.06
CA TRP A 144 0.05 2.61 10.12
C TRP A 144 0.69 2.42 8.74
N LYS A 145 0.07 1.67 7.82
CA LYS A 145 0.58 1.53 6.46
C LYS A 145 0.61 2.89 5.74
N PHE A 146 -0.42 3.73 5.88
CA PHE A 146 -0.40 5.07 5.28
C PHE A 146 0.68 5.99 5.86
N ARG A 147 0.93 5.92 7.18
CA ARG A 147 2.04 6.67 7.80
C ARG A 147 3.40 6.21 7.26
N LEU A 148 3.58 4.90 7.13
CA LEU A 148 4.84 4.31 6.68
C LEU A 148 5.12 4.54 5.19
N VAL A 149 4.10 4.45 4.32
CA VAL A 149 4.30 4.78 2.90
C VAL A 149 4.64 6.26 2.72
N GLY A 150 3.99 7.16 3.49
CA GLY A 150 4.34 8.58 3.51
C GLY A 150 5.79 8.80 3.95
N ALA A 151 6.22 8.16 5.03
CA ALA A 151 7.60 8.22 5.50
C ALA A 151 8.60 7.66 4.46
N ALA A 152 8.28 6.53 3.83
CA ALA A 152 9.12 5.91 2.80
C ALA A 152 9.29 6.81 1.57
N CYS A 153 8.23 7.51 1.13
CA CYS A 153 8.30 8.52 0.07
C CYS A 153 9.25 9.66 0.44
N VAL A 154 9.12 10.22 1.65
CA VAL A 154 10.00 11.31 2.13
C VAL A 154 11.46 10.86 2.17
N VAL A 155 11.72 9.63 2.64
CA VAL A 155 13.08 9.08 2.70
C VAL A 155 13.67 8.90 1.29
N LEU A 156 12.92 8.33 0.35
CA LEU A 156 13.40 8.16 -1.03
C LEU A 156 13.74 9.51 -1.68
N ILE A 157 12.86 10.50 -1.56
CA ILE A 157 13.09 11.84 -2.12
C ILE A 157 14.35 12.47 -1.52
N SER A 158 14.51 12.37 -0.20
CA SER A 158 15.68 12.89 0.52
C SER A 158 16.96 12.17 0.10
N ALA A 159 16.91 10.84 -0.05
CA ALA A 159 18.01 10.01 -0.52
C ALA A 159 18.48 10.40 -1.93
N LEU A 160 17.53 10.61 -2.85
CA LEU A 160 17.83 11.06 -4.21
C LEU A 160 18.47 12.46 -4.21
N GLY A 161 17.91 13.40 -3.43
CA GLY A 161 18.47 14.75 -3.30
C GLY A 161 19.90 14.74 -2.75
N PHE A 162 20.14 13.96 -1.70
CA PHE A 162 21.47 13.79 -1.10
C PHE A 162 22.49 13.18 -2.06
N ALA A 163 22.10 12.13 -2.78
CA ALA A 163 22.95 11.48 -3.78
C ALA A 163 23.33 12.44 -4.93
N VAL A 164 22.37 13.22 -5.43
CA VAL A 164 22.61 14.22 -6.49
C VAL A 164 23.56 15.32 -6.00
N PHE A 165 23.38 15.81 -4.77
CA PHE A 165 24.26 16.83 -4.18
C PHE A 165 25.71 16.36 -4.11
N HIS A 166 25.97 15.15 -3.59
CA HIS A 166 27.32 14.59 -3.51
C HIS A 166 27.93 14.30 -4.88
N ALA A 167 27.14 13.79 -5.84
CA ALA A 167 27.60 13.55 -7.20
C ALA A 167 28.00 14.83 -7.97
N ARG A 168 27.50 16.00 -7.55
CA ARG A 168 27.89 17.30 -8.11
C ARG A 168 29.16 17.86 -7.45
N ARG A 169 29.39 17.60 -6.16
CA ARG A 169 30.60 18.03 -5.46
C ARG A 169 31.84 17.26 -5.88
N GLY A 170 31.74 15.94 -6.12
CA GLY A 170 32.88 15.13 -6.57
C GLY A 170 33.34 15.38 -8.02
N ARG A 171 32.69 16.30 -8.76
CA ARG A 171 33.05 16.68 -10.13
C ARG A 171 33.68 18.07 -10.23
N ARG A 172 33.82 18.79 -9.11
CA ARG A 172 34.55 20.05 -8.99
C ARG A 172 35.87 19.79 -8.29
#